data_AF-A2E1P2-F1
#
_entry.id   AF-A2E1P2-F1
#
_cell.length_a   1.000
_cell.length_b   1.000
_cell.length_c   1.000
_cell.angle_alpha   90.00
_cell.angle_beta   90.00
_cell.angle_gamma   90.00
#
_symmetry.space_group_name_H-M   'P 1'
#
loop_
_entity.id
_entity.type
_entity.pdbx_description
1 polymer ?
#
loop_
_entity_poly.entity_id
_entity_poly.type
_entity_poly.pdbx_seq_one_letter_code
_entity_poly.pdbx_strand_id
1 'polypeptide(L)'
;MSDEDVHPSEYNKLRSIYKCYIDSYNALFQLKTEKEEELKSIYKMIKTELIDSNRYQPKKVMQEILDIIPYNNRYAKSYLFLVKLISDDYLVT
;
A
#
# COMPACT_ATOMS: atom_id res chain seq x y z
N MET A 1 -2.60 12.47 33.49
CA MET A 1 -1.63 12.27 32.41
C MET A 1 -0.98 10.93 32.73
N SER A 2 -1.32 9.90 31.98
CA SER A 2 -0.72 8.58 32.18
C SER A 2 0.60 8.59 31.43
N ASP A 3 1.70 8.72 32.17
CA ASP A 3 3.04 8.41 31.68
C ASP A 3 3.13 6.88 31.56
N GLU A 4 2.45 6.32 30.56
CA GLU A 4 2.70 4.97 30.12
C GLU A 4 3.97 5.01 29.28
N ASP A 5 5.06 4.63 29.94
CA ASP A 5 6.38 4.36 29.38
C ASP A 5 6.23 3.22 28.36
N VAL A 6 5.75 3.54 27.15
CA VAL A 6 5.66 2.59 26.03
C VAL A 6 7.09 2.20 25.72
N HIS A 7 7.52 1.06 26.28
CA HIS A 7 8.87 0.56 26.13
C HIS A 7 9.22 0.55 24.63
N PRO A 8 10.18 1.37 24.17
CA PRO A 8 10.47 1.52 22.74
C PRO A 8 10.79 0.19 22.05
N SER A 9 11.18 -0.82 22.83
CA SER A 9 11.51 -2.18 22.38
C SER A 9 10.31 -2.96 21.83
N GLU A 10 9.10 -2.82 22.36
CA GLU A 10 7.91 -3.55 21.88
C GLU A 10 7.33 -2.92 20.62
N TYR A 11 7.23 -1.58 20.59
CA TYR A 11 6.85 -0.84 19.39
C TYR A 11 7.77 -1.17 18.21
N ASN A 12 9.09 -1.18 18.44
CA ASN A 12 10.06 -1.49 17.39
C ASN A 12 9.92 -2.94 16.87
N LYS A 13 9.61 -3.91 17.74
CA LYS A 13 9.32 -5.29 17.32
C LYS A 13 8.07 -5.35 16.45
N LEU A 14 6.97 -4.74 16.90
CA LEU A 14 5.71 -4.74 16.16
C LEU A 14 5.85 -4.02 14.81
N ARG A 15 6.50 -2.85 14.80
CA ARG A 15 6.80 -2.09 13.58
C ARG A 15 7.65 -2.88 12.60
N SER A 16 8.60 -3.68 13.09
CA SER A 16 9.43 -4.54 12.22
C SER A 16 8.60 -5.62 11.51
N ILE A 17 7.68 -6.27 12.24
CA ILE A 17 6.79 -7.31 11.69
C ILE A 17 5.89 -6.75 10.58
N TYR A 18 5.37 -5.54 10.77
CA TYR A 18 4.47 -4.86 9.83
C TYR A 18 5.17 -3.86 8.91
N LYS A 19 6.50 -3.84 8.89
CA LYS A 19 7.28 -2.81 8.17
C LYS A 19 6.87 -2.69 6.71
N CYS A 20 6.81 -3.80 5.99
CA CYS A 20 6.45 -3.82 4.57
C CYS A 20 5.04 -3.24 4.32
N TYR A 21 4.08 -3.54 5.21
CA TYR A 21 2.72 -2.99 5.13
C TYR A 21 2.73 -1.48 5.36
N ILE A 22 3.37 -1.03 6.44
CA ILE A 22 3.46 0.38 6.81
C ILE A 22 4.15 1.19 5.69
N ASP A 23 5.29 0.71 5.20
CA ASP A 23 6.07 1.39 4.16
C ASP A 23 5.29 1.45 2.83
N SER A 24 4.59 0.38 2.45
CA SER A 24 3.76 0.35 1.24
C SER A 24 2.60 1.35 1.30
N TYR A 25 1.86 1.38 2.42
CA TYR A 25 0.75 2.31 2.59
C TYR A 25 1.22 3.76 2.72
N ASN A 26 2.34 4.00 3.39
CA ASN A 26 2.95 5.33 3.43
C ASN A 26 3.29 5.82 2.02
N ALA A 27 3.85 4.96 1.16
CA ALA A 27 4.13 5.31 -0.23
C ALA A 27 2.85 5.61 -1.04
N LEU A 28 1.78 4.84 -0.84
CA LEU A 28 0.47 5.08 -1.47
C LEU A 28 -0.14 6.43 -1.05
N PHE A 29 -0.11 6.76 0.25
CA PHE A 29 -0.61 8.05 0.75
C PHE A 29 0.26 9.24 0.31
N GLN A 30 1.56 9.03 0.11
CA GLN A 30 2.50 10.06 -0.34
C GLN A 30 2.68 10.12 -1.86
N LEU A 31 1.90 9.35 -2.63
CA LEU A 31 1.97 9.30 -4.08
C LEU A 31 1.76 10.70 -4.68
N LYS A 32 2.71 11.13 -5.51
CA LYS A 32 2.72 12.47 -6.13
C LYS A 32 3.02 12.43 -7.63
N THR A 33 2.72 11.32 -8.28
CA THR A 33 3.09 11.08 -9.67
C THR A 33 1.95 10.50 -10.49
N GLU A 34 1.92 10.87 -11.77
CA GLU A 34 1.04 10.33 -12.81
C GLU A 34 1.85 9.62 -13.91
N LYS A 35 3.19 9.56 -13.76
CA LYS A 35 4.04 8.91 -14.77
C LYS A 35 3.91 7.41 -14.67
N GLU A 36 3.53 6.77 -15.77
CA GLU A 36 3.30 5.33 -15.81
C GLU A 36 4.49 4.50 -15.34
N GLU A 37 5.72 4.88 -15.68
CA GLU A 37 6.92 4.12 -15.26
C GLU A 37 7.12 4.15 -13.74
N GLU A 38 6.85 5.29 -13.10
CA GLU A 38 6.91 5.40 -11.65
C GLU A 38 5.77 4.60 -11.01
N LEU A 39 4.57 4.63 -11.60
CA LEU A 39 3.42 3.83 -11.14
C LEU A 39 3.67 2.33 -11.30
N LYS A 40 4.31 1.88 -12.37
CA LYS A 40 4.72 0.48 -12.56
C LYS A 40 5.73 0.03 -11.50
N SER A 41 6.62 0.92 -11.06
CA SER A 41 7.54 0.63 -9.95
C SER A 41 6.79 0.48 -8.62
N ILE A 42 5.82 1.35 -8.35
CA ILE A 42 4.95 1.27 -7.16
C ILE A 42 4.12 -0.02 -7.20
N TYR A 43 3.56 -0.36 -8.36
CA TYR A 43 2.84 -1.60 -8.57
C TYR A 43 3.70 -2.83 -8.25
N LYS A 44 4.94 -2.90 -8.76
CA LYS A 44 5.86 -4.01 -8.45
C LYS A 44 6.09 -4.16 -6.96
N MET A 45 6.28 -3.05 -6.23
CA MET A 45 6.46 -3.07 -4.78
C MET A 45 5.20 -3.61 -4.08
N ILE A 46 4.01 -3.13 -4.45
CA ILE A 46 2.73 -3.62 -3.90
C ILE A 46 2.57 -5.12 -4.16
N LYS A 47 2.86 -5.55 -5.40
CA LYS A 47 2.78 -6.95 -5.82
C LYS A 47 3.68 -7.83 -4.95
N THR A 48 4.96 -7.51 -4.84
CA THR A 48 5.93 -8.33 -4.11
C THR A 48 5.72 -8.29 -2.60
N GLU A 49 5.49 -7.11 -2.03
CA GLU A 49 5.46 -6.91 -0.58
C GLU A 49 4.11 -7.26 0.05
N LEU A 50 2.99 -7.03 -0.65
CA LEU A 50 1.65 -7.24 -0.09
C LEU A 50 0.97 -8.51 -0.60
N ILE A 51 1.11 -8.82 -1.89
CA ILE A 51 0.36 -9.91 -2.54
C ILE A 51 1.19 -11.20 -2.56
N ASP A 52 2.37 -11.20 -3.18
CA ASP A 52 3.19 -12.39 -3.37
C ASP A 52 3.79 -12.91 -2.04
N SER A 53 3.96 -12.03 -1.05
CA SER A 53 4.30 -12.41 0.33
C SER A 53 3.15 -13.15 1.06
N ASN A 54 2.02 -13.36 0.37
CA ASN A 54 0.80 -14.03 0.82
C ASN A 54 0.17 -13.39 2.07
N ARG A 55 0.46 -12.10 2.29
CA ARG A 55 -0.06 -11.33 3.43
C ARG A 55 -1.48 -10.82 3.18
N TYR A 56 -1.80 -10.44 1.95
CA TYR A 56 -3.10 -9.84 1.61
C TYR A 56 -3.66 -10.38 0.29
N GLN A 57 -4.99 -10.53 0.26
CA GLN A 57 -5.70 -10.91 -0.97
C GLN A 57 -5.69 -9.72 -1.95
N PRO A 58 -5.48 -9.96 -3.26
CA PRO A 58 -5.46 -8.89 -4.28
C PRO A 58 -6.71 -7.99 -4.22
N LYS A 59 -7.88 -8.60 -4.04
CA LYS A 59 -9.16 -7.88 -3.92
C LYS A 59 -9.18 -6.91 -2.73
N LYS A 60 -8.58 -7.28 -1.61
CA LYS A 60 -8.48 -6.42 -0.42
C LYS A 60 -7.55 -5.24 -0.68
N VAL A 61 -6.38 -5.49 -1.27
CA VAL A 61 -5.41 -4.44 -1.62
C VAL A 61 -6.03 -3.43 -2.60
N MET A 62 -6.76 -3.89 -3.62
CA MET A 62 -7.45 -2.99 -4.53
C MET A 62 -8.48 -2.10 -3.82
N GLN A 63 -9.27 -2.67 -2.92
CA GLN A 63 -10.26 -1.91 -2.15
C GLN A 63 -9.58 -0.86 -1.27
N GLU A 64 -8.51 -1.23 -0.58
CA GLU A 64 -7.72 -0.32 0.25
C GLU A 64 -7.10 0.82 -0.59
N ILE A 65 -6.65 0.56 -1.83
CA ILE A 65 -6.18 1.61 -2.75
C ILE A 65 -7.30 2.57 -3.18
N LEU A 66 -8.50 2.05 -3.45
CA LEU A 66 -9.66 2.88 -3.83
C LEU A 66 -10.09 3.79 -2.67
N ASP A 67 -10.02 3.28 -1.44
CA ASP A 67 -10.37 4.03 -0.22
C ASP A 67 -9.39 5.17 0.07
N ILE A 68 -8.20 5.19 -0.55
CA ILE A 68 -7.22 6.29 -0.43
C ILE A 68 -7.61 7.50 -1.30
N ILE A 69 -8.34 7.28 -2.41
CA ILE A 69 -8.63 8.32 -3.40
C ILE A 69 -9.24 9.60 -2.80
N PRO A 70 -10.20 9.54 -1.84
CA PRO A 70 -10.75 10.73 -1.22
C PRO A 70 -9.71 11.62 -0.52
N TYR A 71 -8.60 11.04 -0.04
CA TYR A 71 -7.57 11.73 0.74
C TYR A 71 -6.44 12.33 -0.10
N ASN A 72 -6.25 11.85 -1.34
CA ASN A 72 -5.25 12.36 -2.27
C ASN A 72 -5.79 12.44 -3.70
N ASN A 73 -6.97 13.04 -3.83
CA ASN A 73 -7.81 13.03 -5.03
C ASN A 73 -7.13 13.55 -6.30
N ARG A 74 -6.13 14.43 -6.18
CA ARG A 74 -5.33 14.95 -7.30
C ARG A 74 -4.78 13.82 -8.16
N TYR A 75 -4.43 12.68 -7.55
CA TYR A 75 -3.83 11.54 -8.23
C TYR A 75 -4.80 10.37 -8.38
N ALA A 76 -6.12 10.62 -8.38
CA ALA A 76 -7.15 9.58 -8.54
C ALA A 76 -6.89 8.66 -9.75
N LYS A 77 -6.43 9.22 -10.89
CA LYS A 77 -6.08 8.44 -12.08
C LYS A 77 -4.95 7.45 -11.83
N SER A 78 -3.94 7.85 -11.07
CA SER A 78 -2.81 6.99 -10.68
C SER A 78 -3.28 5.81 -9.83
N TYR A 79 -4.17 6.05 -8.87
CA TYR A 79 -4.74 4.98 -8.04
C TYR A 79 -5.58 4.01 -8.87
N LEU A 80 -6.44 4.52 -9.76
CA LEU A 80 -7.22 3.69 -10.68
C LEU A 80 -6.34 2.85 -11.61
N PHE A 81 -5.21 3.42 -12.07
CA PHE A 81 -4.23 2.70 -12.87
C PHE A 81 -3.60 1.54 -12.09
N LEU A 82 -3.21 1.76 -10.82
CA LEU A 82 -2.69 0.70 -9.95
C LEU A 82 -3.71 -0.42 -9.73
N VAL A 83 -4.97 -0.06 -9.44
CA VAL A 83 -6.07 -1.03 -9.26
C VAL A 83 -6.28 -1.85 -10.52
N LYS A 84 -6.25 -1.21 -11.69
CA LYS A 84 -6.36 -1.90 -12.98
C LYS A 84 -5.26 -2.94 -13.16
N LEU A 85 -3.99 -2.58 -12.89
CA LEU A 85 -2.87 -3.54 -12.99
C LEU A 85 -3.05 -4.75 -12.08
N ILE A 86 -3.51 -4.56 -10.84
CA ILE A 86 -3.79 -5.66 -9.92
C ILE A 86 -4.95 -6.52 -10.43
N SER A 87 -6.01 -5.92 -10.95
CA SER A 87 -7.14 -6.64 -11.53
C SER A 87 -6.72 -7.45 -12.75
N ASP A 88 -5.90 -6.88 -13.64
CA ASP A 88 -5.42 -7.55 -14.85
C ASP A 88 -4.52 -8.76 -14.49
N ASP A 89 -3.69 -8.66 -13.45
CA ASP A 89 -2.77 -9.73 -13.04
C ASP A 89 -3.43 -10.84 -12.19
N TYR A 90 -4.48 -10.54 -11.42
CA TYR A 90 -5.02 -11.47 -10.40
C TYR A 90 -6.52 -11.77 -10.49
N LEU A 91 -7.30 -11.04 -11.30
CA LEU A 91 -8.74 -11.25 -11.45
C LEU A 91 -9.16 -11.70 -12.86
N VAL A 92 -8.22 -11.80 -13.81
CA VAL A 92 -8.48 -12.44 -15.11
C VAL A 92 -8.34 -13.97 -14.92
N THR A 93 -9.37 -14.61 -14.39
CA THR A 93 -9.57 -16.07 -14.37
C THR A 93 -11.07 -16.34 -14.45
#